data_AF-A0A968XSP5-F1
#
_entry.id   AF-A0A968XSP5-F1
#
_cell.length_a   1.000
_cell.length_b   1.000
_cell.length_c   1.000
_cell.angle_alpha   90.00
_cell.angle_beta   90.00
_cell.angle_gamma   90.00
#
_symmetry.space_group_name_H-M   'P 1'
#
loop_
_entity.id
_entity.type
_entity.pdbx_description
1 polymer ?
#
loop_
_entity_poly.entity_id
_entity_poly.type
_entity_poly.pdbx_seq_one_letter_code
_entity_poly.pdbx_strand_id
1 'polypeptide(L)' 'MSAARRFEFVEGGSKKFWEIAVDGCAFTVRYGRLGTSGQVKTKSFPTEDRARRDADKLIEEKLRKRYLEVTRR' A
#
# COMPACT_ATOMS: atom_id res chain seq x y z
N MET A 1 -3.94 16.07 0.95
CA MET A 1 -3.72 14.67 1.37
C MET A 1 -4.23 13.75 0.29
N SER A 2 -3.36 13.02 -0.40
CA SER A 2 -3.78 12.03 -1.39
C SER A 2 -4.48 10.86 -0.67
N ALA A 3 -5.53 10.31 -1.28
CA ALA A 3 -6.20 9.15 -0.72
C ALA A 3 -5.26 7.93 -0.67
N ALA A 4 -5.24 7.22 0.46
CA ALA A 4 -4.49 5.98 0.59
C ALA A 4 -5.14 4.88 -0.23
N ARG A 5 -4.34 4.15 -1.02
CA ARG A 5 -4.80 2.98 -1.78
C ARG A 5 -4.60 1.74 -0.91
N ARG A 6 -5.67 0.99 -0.68
CA ARG A 6 -5.66 -0.23 0.14
C ARG A 6 -5.89 -1.46 -0.74
N PHE A 7 -5.16 -2.51 -0.42
CA PHE A 7 -5.17 -3.78 -1.11
C PHE A 7 -5.28 -4.92 -0.10
N GLU A 8 -6.03 -5.95 -0.44
CA GLU A 8 -6.28 -7.10 0.42
C GLU A 8 -5.96 -8.40 -0.30
N PHE A 9 -5.39 -9.34 0.46
CA PHE A 9 -5.12 -10.69 -0.01
C PHE A 9 -5.83 -11.67 0.92
N VAL A 10 -6.77 -12.42 0.35
CA VAL A 10 -7.57 -13.41 1.07
C VAL A 10 -7.50 -14.73 0.30
N GLU A 11 -6.67 -15.66 0.78
CA GLU A 11 -6.55 -17.00 0.18
C GLU A 11 -6.09 -18.00 1.27
N GLY A 12 -6.61 -19.24 1.26
CA GLY A 12 -6.13 -20.33 2.13
C GLY A 12 -6.09 -20.00 3.62
N GLY A 13 -7.05 -19.22 4.14
CA GLY A 13 -7.10 -18.77 5.53
C GLY A 13 -6.19 -17.57 5.86
N SER A 14 -5.30 -17.16 4.95
CA SER A 14 -4.51 -15.95 5.08
C SER A 14 -5.33 -14.73 4.68
N LYS A 15 -5.59 -13.85 5.65
CA LYS A 15 -6.25 -12.56 5.46
C LYS A 15 -5.25 -11.44 5.73
N LYS A 16 -4.71 -10.83 4.68
CA LYS A 16 -3.68 -9.78 4.77
C LYS A 16 -4.18 -8.49 4.14
N PHE A 17 -3.69 -7.38 4.65
CA PHE A 17 -3.89 -6.07 4.05
C PHE A 17 -2.55 -5.40 3.79
N TRP A 18 -2.52 -4.57 2.77
CA TRP A 18 -1.40 -3.71 2.41
C TRP A 18 -1.98 -2.40 1.90
N GLU A 19 -1.49 -1.28 2.38
CA GLU A 19 -2.00 0.06 2.08
C GLU A 19 -0.82 0.98 1.82
N ILE A 20 -0.97 1.89 0.87
CA ILE A 20 0.05 2.88 0.53
C ILE A 20 -0.59 4.26 0.38
N ALA A 21 0.02 5.25 1.02
CA ALA A 21 -0.34 6.65 0.92
C ALA A 21 0.89 7.44 0.46
N VAL A 22 0.76 8.26 -0.57
CA VAL A 22 1.83 9.15 -1.04
C VAL A 22 1.53 10.57 -0.56
N ASP A 23 2.49 11.14 0.17
CA ASP A 23 2.42 12.50 0.70
C ASP A 23 3.68 13.28 0.30
N GLY A 24 3.51 14.16 -0.69
CA GLY A 24 4.61 14.90 -1.32
C GLY A 24 5.75 13.98 -1.76
N CYS A 25 6.94 14.21 -1.21
CA CYS A 25 8.16 13.47 -1.50
C CYS A 25 8.30 12.16 -0.72
N ALA A 26 7.29 11.71 0.03
CA ALA A 26 7.34 10.48 0.79
C ALA A 26 6.13 9.60 0.48
N PHE A 27 6.26 8.31 0.77
CA PHE A 27 5.10 7.44 0.92
C PHE A 27 5.15 6.71 2.25
N THR A 28 3.97 6.38 2.76
CA THR A 28 3.78 5.53 3.92
C THR A 28 3.03 4.28 3.50
N VAL A 29 3.62 3.13 3.83
CA VAL A 29 3.03 1.82 3.60
C VAL A 29 2.59 1.24 4.95
N ARG A 30 1.37 0.72 5.01
CA ARG A 30 0.85 0.00 6.17
C ARG A 30 0.46 -1.41 5.77
N TYR A 31 0.94 -2.43 6.48
CA TYR A 31 0.68 -3.82 6.11
C TYR A 31 0.53 -4.73 7.33
N GLY A 32 -0.27 -5.79 7.19
CA GLY A 32 -0.53 -6.69 8.31
C GLY A 32 -1.56 -7.74 7.99
N ARG A 33 -2.04 -8.43 9.03
CA ARG A 33 -3.21 -9.30 8.94
C ARG A 33 -4.46 -8.46 9.14
N LEU A 34 -5.53 -8.78 8.43
CA LEU A 34 -6.82 -8.13 8.67
C LEU A 34 -7.25 -8.37 10.12
N GLY A 35 -7.65 -7.29 10.80
CA GLY A 35 -8.00 -7.32 12.23
C GLY A 35 -6.84 -6.98 13.19
N THR A 36 -5.64 -6.67 12.68
CA THR A 36 -4.55 -6.12 13.51
C THR A 36 -4.20 -4.70 13.11
N SER A 37 -3.49 -3.97 13.98
CA SER A 37 -2.96 -2.63 13.66
C SER A 37 -1.96 -2.66 12.50
N GLY A 38 -1.30 -3.80 12.28
CA GLY A 38 -0.25 -3.98 11.28
C GLY A 38 1.04 -3.26 11.64
N GLN A 39 1.92 -3.14 10.64
CA GLN A 39 3.17 -2.40 10.69
C GLN A 39 3.12 -1.24 9.70
N VAL A 40 3.78 -0.14 10.05
CA VAL A 40 3.88 1.06 9.22
C VAL A 40 5.34 1.26 8.81
N LYS A 41 5.57 1.59 7.55
CA LYS A 41 6.87 1.92 7.01
C LYS A 41 6.76 3.16 6.12
N THR A 42 7.47 4.21 6.49
CA THR A 42 7.57 5.44 5.69
C THR A 42 8.90 5.44 4.94
N LYS A 43 8.88 5.89 3.69
CA LYS A 43 10.06 6.07 2.85
C LYS A 43 9.99 7.44 2.19
N SER A 44 11.05 8.21 2.36
CA SER A 44 11.20 9.55 1.77
C SER A 44 12.06 9.49 0.51
N PHE A 45 11.81 10.39 -0.42
CA PHE A 45 12.45 10.51 -1.71
C PHE A 45 12.88 11.96 -1.96
N PRO A 46 13.78 12.20 -2.93
CA PRO A 46 14.18 13.55 -3.31
C PRO A 46 13.07 14.37 -3.99
N THR A 47 12.11 13.71 -4.65
CA THR A 47 11.05 14.37 -5.43
C THR A 47 9.72 13.63 -5.31
N GLU A 48 8.61 14.36 -5.45
CA GLU A 48 7.26 13.79 -5.42
C GLU A 48 7.03 12.79 -6.57
N ASP A 49 7.51 13.11 -7.77
CA ASP A 49 7.42 12.22 -8.94
C ASP A 49 8.11 10.88 -8.67
N ARG A 50 9.26 10.89 -7.99
CA ARG A 50 9.96 9.65 -7.62
C ARG A 50 9.20 8.86 -6.56
N ALA A 51 8.60 9.53 -5.59
CA ALA A 51 7.76 8.88 -4.58
C ALA A 51 6.53 8.20 -5.22
N ARG A 52 5.86 8.89 -6.16
CA ARG A 52 4.72 8.35 -6.92
C ARG A 52 5.12 7.15 -7.78
N ARG A 53 6.18 7.26 -8.59
CA ARG A 53 6.65 6.15 -9.43
C ARG A 53 7.05 4.91 -8.63
N ASP A 54 7.73 5.09 -7.48
CA ASP A 54 8.12 3.97 -6.62
C ASP A 54 6.88 3.33 -5.96
N ALA A 55 5.90 4.15 -5.56
CA ALA A 55 4.62 3.68 -5.05
C ALA A 55 3.83 2.89 -6.10
N ASP A 56 3.75 3.38 -7.34
CA ASP A 56 3.04 2.72 -8.44
C ASP A 56 3.67 1.37 -8.78
N LYS A 57 5.00 1.28 -8.80
CA LYS A 57 5.72 0.00 -8.95
C LYS A 57 5.34 -1.00 -7.86
N LEU A 58 5.30 -0.57 -6.60
CA LEU A 58 4.89 -1.43 -5.50
C LEU A 58 3.44 -1.91 -5.66
N ILE A 59 2.56 -1.04 -6.14
CA ILE A 59 1.16 -1.39 -6.39
C ILE A 59 1.06 -2.47 -7.48
N GLU A 60 1.74 -2.31 -8.61
CA GLU A 60 1.75 -3.32 -9.67
C GLU A 60 2.27 -4.68 -9.18
N GLU A 61 3.33 -4.68 -8.36
CA GLU A 61 3.84 -5.90 -7.74
C GLU A 61 2.80 -6.59 -6.85
N LYS A 62 2.01 -5.82 -6.10
CA LYS A 62 0.95 -6.37 -5.24
C LYS A 62 -0.20 -6.93 -6.06
N LEU A 63 -0.64 -6.23 -7.11
CA LEU A 63 -1.66 -6.70 -8.04
C LEU A 63 -1.26 -8.02 -8.69
N ARG A 64 0.00 -8.15 -9.14
CA ARG A 64 0.55 -9.42 -9.67
C ARG A 64 0.54 -10.55 -8.64
N LYS A 65 0.68 -10.24 -7.36
CA LYS A 65 0.58 -11.19 -6.23
C LYS A 65 -0.87 -11.45 -5.80
N ARG A 66 -1.85 -11.13 -6.64
CA ARG A 66 -3.29 -11.30 -6.39
C ARG A 66 -3.82 -10.52 -5.19
N TYR A 67 -3.14 -9.46 -4.77
CA TYR A 67 -3.78 -8.50 -3.89
C TYR A 67 -4.80 -7.71 -4.69
N LEU A 68 -6.03 -7.62 -4.18
CA LEU A 68 -7.12 -6.89 -4.82
C LEU A 68 -7.24 -5.50 -4.20
N GLU A 69 -7.32 -4.48 -5.04
CA GLU A 69 -7.57 -3.12 -4.58
C GLU A 69 -8.97 -3.01 -3.99
N VAL A 70 -9.06 -2.53 -2.76
CA VAL A 70 -10.31 -2.31 -2.04
C VAL A 70 -10.53 -0.81 -1.87
N THR A 71 -11.50 -0.27 -2.59
CA THR A 71 -12.00 1.08 -2.33
C THR A 71 -12.97 0.97 -1.17
N ARG A 72 -12.62 1.50 0.02
CA ARG A 72 -13.62 1.72 1.07
C ARG A 72 -14.59 2.78 0.53
N ARG A 73 -15.80 2.36 0.17
CA ARG A 73 -16.95 3.26 -0.01
C ARG A 73 -17.49 3.71 1.34
#